data_AF-A0A563UC82-F1
#
_entry.id   AF-A0A563UC82-F1
#
_cell.length_a   1.000
_cell.length_b   1.000
_cell.length_c   1.000
_cell.angle_alpha   90.00
_cell.angle_beta   90.00
_cell.angle_gamma   90.00
#
_symmetry.space_group_name_H-M   'P 1'
#
loop_
_entity.id
_entity.type
_entity.pdbx_description
1 polymer ?
#
loop_
_entity_poly.entity_id
_entity_poly.type
_entity_poly.pdbx_seq_one_letter_code
_entity_poly.pdbx_strand_id
1 'polypeptide(L)'
;MKVLYNSTFLKLFLIVLLCQLSISAQAQLSASAANRGRYIDSLSKIETANFLFNTNISSANNSSVKKVSSPVNVFDADDSELQKSLSATLTKKEQRVQLMEYLKQLDMEDNLNANQANRKLMFRFASLFTRLKMYPLAMKCFFKTIKKDRDKAIKQQTDNNSLDNNPVDNIDDLPINYKDDSLITVQTQLVKNEKSKMTTYQRIAGTFNDNKPAIAYAMLFHVKQPVPGKRKIFSFSNTGHTFITLIKYNADSTYVTCSFGFYPKKDQPLAATPVAPSSPSQLKDDSGHLWDEVVGKFISQRKFERILSLTKKYGDLEYHLSKNNCTDFSLQAASLAGISITETSGKWPLGSGNNPGVTGQALIGGKFSNTDENPGNNLFSTLNLSVLH
;
A
#
# COMPACT_ATOMS: atom_id res chain seq x y z
N MET A 1 66.67 -30.13 5.90
CA MET A 1 65.91 -29.44 4.83
C MET A 1 65.30 -28.17 5.41
N LYS A 2 65.76 -26.98 5.00
CA LYS A 2 65.12 -25.70 5.37
C LYS A 2 64.11 -25.35 4.28
N VAL A 3 62.81 -25.41 4.62
CA VAL A 3 61.74 -24.93 3.74
C VAL A 3 61.60 -23.43 3.97
N LEU A 4 62.06 -22.63 3.01
CA LEU A 4 61.87 -21.18 2.97
C LEU A 4 60.43 -20.89 2.54
N TYR A 5 59.59 -20.48 3.48
CA TYR A 5 58.21 -20.04 3.22
C TYR A 5 58.24 -18.66 2.57
N ASN A 6 57.77 -18.58 1.32
CA ASN A 6 57.85 -17.40 0.49
C ASN A 6 56.80 -16.35 0.96
N SER A 7 57.22 -15.37 1.76
CA SER A 7 56.31 -14.41 2.45
C SER A 7 55.62 -13.39 1.52
N THR A 8 55.92 -13.42 0.23
CA THR A 8 55.34 -12.50 -0.76
C THR A 8 53.89 -12.84 -1.09
N PHE A 9 53.52 -14.12 -1.10
CA PHE A 9 52.16 -14.55 -1.43
C PHE A 9 51.15 -14.21 -0.32
N LEU A 10 51.57 -14.35 0.94
CA LEU A 10 50.75 -14.00 2.10
C LEU A 10 50.50 -12.47 2.18
N LYS A 11 51.50 -11.66 1.81
CA LYS A 11 51.36 -10.20 1.75
C LYS A 11 50.42 -9.75 0.63
N LEU A 12 50.46 -10.39 -0.54
CA LEU A 12 49.54 -10.09 -1.63
C LEU A 12 48.08 -10.41 -1.25
N PHE A 13 47.87 -11.54 -0.56
CA PHE A 13 46.53 -11.94 -0.11
C PHE A 13 45.98 -11.00 0.96
N LEU A 14 46.84 -10.51 1.88
CA LEU A 14 46.45 -9.55 2.91
C LEU A 14 46.09 -8.17 2.33
N ILE A 15 46.79 -7.72 1.27
CA ILE A 15 46.51 -6.44 0.58
C ILE A 15 45.19 -6.51 -0.17
N VAL A 16 44.88 -7.62 -0.85
CA VAL A 16 43.57 -7.80 -1.52
C VAL A 16 42.42 -7.84 -0.50
N LEU A 17 42.63 -8.48 0.66
CA LEU A 17 41.65 -8.51 1.75
C LEU A 17 41.42 -7.13 2.39
N LEU A 18 42.48 -6.32 2.55
CA LEU A 18 42.40 -4.96 3.08
C LEU A 18 41.77 -3.98 2.08
N CYS A 19 42.02 -4.13 0.77
CA CYS A 19 41.37 -3.31 -0.26
C CYS A 19 39.85 -3.57 -0.38
N GLN A 20 39.35 -4.77 -0.03
CA GLN A 20 37.91 -5.03 0.02
C GLN A 20 37.22 -4.46 1.26
N LEU A 21 37.95 -4.24 2.37
CA LEU A 21 37.40 -3.64 3.58
C LEU A 21 37.32 -2.11 3.50
N SER A 22 38.22 -1.46 2.75
CA SER A 22 38.26 0.01 2.60
C SER A 22 37.12 0.62 1.78
N ILE A 23 36.37 -0.17 1.00
CA ILE A 23 35.21 0.35 0.22
C ILE A 23 33.95 0.48 1.11
N SER A 24 34.01 0.01 2.36
CA SER A 24 32.85 -0.02 3.27
C SER A 24 32.68 1.24 4.13
N ALA A 25 33.59 2.22 4.04
CA ALA A 25 33.66 3.32 5.01
C ALA A 25 33.20 4.70 4.50
N GLN A 26 32.63 4.80 3.29
CA GLN A 26 32.08 6.08 2.78
C GLN A 26 30.69 5.86 2.18
N ALA A 27 29.68 5.82 3.05
CA ALA A 27 28.28 5.92 2.68
C ALA A 27 27.67 7.16 3.35
N GLN A 28 28.14 8.33 2.92
CA GLN A 28 27.43 9.59 3.12
C GLN A 28 26.71 9.94 1.82
N LEU A 29 25.43 10.30 1.97
CA LEU A 29 24.61 11.18 1.12
C LEU A 29 24.86 11.14 -0.40
N SER A 30 23.84 10.79 -1.19
CA SER A 30 23.33 11.68 -2.25
C SER A 30 22.16 11.08 -3.01
N ALA A 31 21.13 11.91 -3.16
CA ALA A 31 19.99 11.74 -4.03
C ALA A 31 20.29 12.29 -5.44
N SER A 32 19.38 11.99 -6.36
CA SER A 32 19.21 12.55 -7.72
C SER A 32 20.05 11.95 -8.85
N ALA A 33 19.34 11.31 -9.79
CA ALA A 33 19.61 11.38 -11.23
C ALA A 33 18.39 10.85 -11.99
N ALA A 34 17.80 11.72 -12.82
CA ALA A 34 16.53 11.56 -13.51
C ALA A 34 16.54 10.44 -14.57
N ASN A 35 15.43 9.73 -14.72
CA ASN A 35 15.04 9.22 -16.04
C ASN A 35 13.52 9.01 -16.16
N ARG A 36 12.92 9.58 -17.20
CA ARG A 36 11.48 9.58 -17.48
C ARG A 36 11.04 8.26 -18.12
N GLY A 37 9.95 7.68 -17.62
CA GLY A 37 9.19 6.63 -18.31
C GLY A 37 7.69 6.84 -18.06
N ARG A 38 6.90 6.89 -19.13
CA ARG A 38 5.42 6.93 -19.07
C ARG A 38 4.90 5.54 -18.71
N TYR A 39 4.04 5.44 -17.70
CA TYR A 39 3.34 4.20 -17.32
C TYR A 39 1.85 4.49 -17.11
N ILE A 40 1.02 3.53 -17.55
CA ILE A 40 -0.43 3.63 -17.66
C ILE A 40 -1.08 2.85 -16.49
N ASP A 41 -2.00 3.49 -15.79
CA ASP A 41 -2.81 2.91 -14.71
C ASP A 41 -3.83 1.88 -15.22
N SER A 42 -4.14 0.88 -14.40
CA SER A 42 -4.92 -0.32 -14.71
C SER A 42 -6.41 -0.10 -15.04
N LEU A 43 -6.85 1.15 -15.24
CA LEU A 43 -8.19 1.50 -15.74
C LEU A 43 -8.25 1.55 -17.28
N SER A 44 -7.12 1.50 -17.98
CA SER A 44 -7.09 1.58 -19.46
C SER A 44 -7.51 0.29 -20.19
N LYS A 45 -7.98 -0.74 -19.48
CA LYS A 45 -8.53 -1.96 -20.08
C LYS A 45 -10.04 -1.92 -20.30
N ILE A 46 -10.70 -0.80 -19.99
CA ILE A 46 -12.09 -0.55 -20.39
C ILE A 46 -12.05 0.33 -21.63
N GLU A 47 -12.63 -0.19 -22.70
CA GLU A 47 -12.52 0.25 -24.10
C GLU A 47 -12.63 1.76 -24.33
N THR A 48 -11.78 2.22 -25.25
CA THR A 48 -11.87 3.49 -25.96
C THR A 48 -13.25 3.72 -26.56
N ALA A 49 -13.98 4.70 -26.03
CA ALA A 49 -15.00 5.43 -26.77
C ALA A 49 -14.88 6.92 -26.45
N ASN A 50 -14.51 7.71 -27.47
CA ASN A 50 -14.50 9.17 -27.42
C ASN A 50 -15.93 9.67 -27.17
N PHE A 51 -16.17 10.35 -26.05
CA PHE A 51 -17.38 11.17 -25.89
C PHE A 51 -17.01 12.50 -25.22
N LEU A 52 -17.01 13.54 -26.05
CA LEU A 52 -16.92 14.95 -25.65
C LEU A 52 -18.20 15.32 -24.89
N PHE A 53 -18.06 15.85 -23.67
CA PHE A 53 -19.15 16.54 -23.00
C PHE A 53 -18.92 18.05 -23.08
N ASN A 54 -19.78 18.70 -23.84
CA ASN A 54 -19.98 20.14 -23.88
C ASN A 54 -21.25 20.42 -23.05
N THR A 55 -21.13 21.07 -21.89
CA THR A 55 -22.30 21.46 -21.09
C THR A 55 -22.44 22.98 -21.06
N ASN A 56 -23.22 23.51 -22.00
CA ASN A 56 -23.97 24.74 -21.77
C ASN A 56 -25.25 24.37 -21.03
N ILE A 57 -25.34 24.72 -19.74
CA ILE A 57 -26.62 24.72 -19.02
C ILE A 57 -27.06 26.18 -18.92
N SER A 58 -28.00 26.54 -19.79
CA SER A 58 -28.84 27.71 -19.65
C SER A 58 -30.07 27.31 -18.84
N SER A 59 -30.34 28.00 -17.73
CA SER A 59 -31.71 28.17 -17.23
C SER A 59 -31.76 29.32 -16.24
N ALA A 60 -32.70 30.22 -16.52
CA ALA A 60 -32.94 31.48 -15.84
C ALA A 60 -33.75 31.33 -14.53
N ASN A 61 -33.62 32.39 -13.72
CA ASN A 61 -34.54 32.95 -12.73
C ASN A 61 -34.66 32.35 -11.31
N ASN A 62 -34.13 33.17 -10.39
CA ASN A 62 -34.66 33.62 -9.08
C ASN A 62 -35.03 32.61 -7.99
N SER A 63 -34.11 32.47 -7.02
CA SER A 63 -34.36 32.80 -5.61
C SER A 63 -33.05 32.80 -4.83
N SER A 64 -32.93 33.76 -3.91
CA SER A 64 -31.72 34.11 -3.16
C SER A 64 -31.30 33.02 -2.17
N VAL A 65 -30.42 32.13 -2.60
CA VAL A 65 -29.56 31.32 -1.72
C VAL A 65 -28.12 31.67 -2.07
N LYS A 66 -27.29 31.96 -1.06
CA LYS A 66 -25.86 32.26 -1.23
C LYS A 66 -25.22 31.12 -2.02
N LYS A 67 -24.94 31.41 -3.30
CA LYS A 67 -24.21 30.55 -4.22
C LYS A 67 -22.81 30.34 -3.62
N VAL A 68 -22.57 29.16 -3.05
CA VAL A 68 -21.22 28.67 -2.82
C VAL A 68 -20.57 28.65 -4.19
N SER A 69 -19.46 29.38 -4.34
CA SER A 69 -18.70 29.46 -5.57
C SER A 69 -18.39 28.06 -6.07
N SER A 70 -18.76 27.78 -7.32
CA SER A 70 -18.51 26.51 -7.99
C SER A 70 -17.06 26.05 -7.75
N PRO A 71 -16.82 24.77 -7.41
CA PRO A 71 -15.47 24.28 -7.24
C PRO A 71 -14.74 24.43 -8.59
N VAL A 72 -13.55 25.02 -8.51
CA VAL A 72 -12.61 25.20 -9.62
C VAL A 72 -12.55 23.91 -10.46
N ASN A 73 -12.47 24.05 -11.78
CA ASN A 73 -12.23 23.00 -12.80
C ASN A 73 -10.88 22.28 -12.56
N VAL A 74 -10.74 21.61 -11.41
CA VAL A 74 -9.52 20.89 -10.98
C VAL A 74 -9.51 19.48 -11.57
N PHE A 75 -10.64 18.95 -12.02
CA PHE A 75 -10.83 17.52 -12.30
C PHE A 75 -10.73 17.11 -13.78
N ASP A 76 -10.45 18.06 -14.69
CA ASP A 76 -10.22 17.82 -16.13
C ASP A 76 -8.74 17.58 -16.50
N ALA A 77 -7.83 17.67 -15.53
CA ALA A 77 -6.39 17.53 -15.78
C ALA A 77 -5.93 16.06 -15.84
N ASP A 78 -4.85 15.82 -16.59
CA ASP A 78 -4.10 14.55 -16.64
C ASP A 78 -3.78 14.07 -15.21
N ASP A 79 -3.80 12.75 -14.98
CA ASP A 79 -3.71 12.15 -13.65
C ASP A 79 -2.43 12.63 -12.92
N SER A 80 -1.32 12.88 -13.63
CA SER A 80 -0.07 13.43 -13.07
C SER A 80 -0.19 14.88 -12.58
N GLU A 81 -1.02 15.70 -13.23
CA GLU A 81 -1.19 17.13 -12.96
C GLU A 81 -2.22 17.38 -11.85
N LEU A 82 -3.32 16.61 -11.83
CA LEU A 82 -4.25 16.51 -10.71
C LEU A 82 -3.53 16.06 -9.42
N GLN A 83 -2.59 15.11 -9.53
CA GLN A 83 -1.82 14.61 -8.40
C GLN A 83 -0.84 15.65 -7.84
N LYS A 84 -0.12 16.38 -8.71
CA LYS A 84 0.77 17.47 -8.27
C LYS A 84 0.00 18.63 -7.68
N SER A 85 -1.11 19.03 -8.31
CA SER A 85 -1.96 20.10 -7.81
C SER A 85 -2.58 19.71 -6.46
N LEU A 86 -3.15 18.52 -6.31
CA LEU A 86 -3.71 18.07 -5.02
C LEU A 86 -2.65 17.88 -3.94
N SER A 87 -1.47 17.34 -4.25
CA SER A 87 -0.40 17.18 -3.25
C SER A 87 0.11 18.54 -2.75
N ALA A 88 0.21 19.54 -3.64
CA ALA A 88 0.56 20.91 -3.27
C ALA A 88 -0.58 21.63 -2.53
N THR A 89 -1.83 21.37 -2.91
CA THR A 89 -3.06 22.00 -2.41
C THR A 89 -3.50 21.39 -1.06
N LEU A 90 -3.20 20.11 -0.78
CA LEU A 90 -3.58 19.48 0.49
C LEU A 90 -2.63 19.80 1.64
N THR A 91 -1.70 20.73 1.45
CA THR A 91 -0.88 21.27 2.55
C THR A 91 -1.74 22.14 3.50
N LYS A 92 -2.73 22.87 2.96
CA LYS A 92 -3.58 23.77 3.75
C LYS A 92 -4.76 23.03 4.39
N LYS A 93 -5.13 23.41 5.61
CA LYS A 93 -6.25 22.80 6.36
C LYS A 93 -7.59 23.03 5.65
N GLU A 94 -7.83 24.25 5.17
CA GLU A 94 -9.09 24.65 4.50
C GLU A 94 -9.38 23.80 3.25
N GLN A 95 -8.37 23.55 2.42
CA GLN A 95 -8.49 22.76 1.20
C GLN A 95 -8.79 21.29 1.50
N ARG A 96 -8.28 20.76 2.61
CA ARG A 96 -8.60 19.42 3.09
C ARG A 96 -10.03 19.32 3.63
N VAL A 97 -10.53 20.35 4.30
CA VAL A 97 -11.93 20.42 4.76
C VAL A 97 -12.89 20.46 3.57
N GLN A 98 -12.63 21.33 2.58
CA GLN A 98 -13.44 21.42 1.35
C GLN A 98 -13.49 20.07 0.60
N LEU A 99 -12.35 19.37 0.53
CA LEU A 99 -12.29 18.05 -0.07
C LEU A 99 -13.19 17.03 0.65
N MET A 100 -13.23 17.06 1.99
CA MET A 100 -14.10 16.16 2.76
C MET A 100 -15.57 16.50 2.63
N GLU A 101 -15.92 17.79 2.60
CA GLU A 101 -17.30 18.21 2.38
C GLU A 101 -17.80 17.73 1.02
N TYR A 102 -16.97 17.87 -0.02
CA TYR A 102 -17.27 17.36 -1.35
C TYR A 102 -17.45 15.83 -1.37
N LEU A 103 -16.58 15.08 -0.68
CA LEU A 103 -16.70 13.63 -0.55
C LEU A 103 -17.97 13.18 0.16
N LYS A 104 -18.35 13.87 1.25
CA LYS A 104 -19.59 13.60 1.97
C LYS A 104 -20.81 13.87 1.08
N GLN A 105 -20.78 14.92 0.26
CA GLN A 105 -21.84 15.21 -0.72
C GLN A 105 -21.97 14.11 -1.76
N LEU A 106 -20.85 13.64 -2.32
CA LEU A 106 -20.86 12.54 -3.29
C LEU A 106 -21.37 11.21 -2.70
N ASP A 107 -21.15 10.97 -1.40
CA ASP A 107 -21.67 9.77 -0.71
C ASP A 107 -23.20 9.81 -0.55
N MET A 108 -23.81 11.00 -0.61
CA MET A 108 -25.26 11.19 -0.46
C MET A 108 -26.04 11.15 -1.79
N GLU A 109 -25.38 11.30 -2.94
CA GLU A 109 -26.06 11.40 -4.25
C GLU A 109 -26.10 10.05 -5.01
N ASP A 110 -27.18 9.29 -4.82
CA ASP A 110 -27.46 7.98 -5.45
C ASP A 110 -27.93 8.08 -6.92
N ASN A 111 -27.22 8.82 -7.79
CA ASN A 111 -27.68 9.05 -9.17
C ASN A 111 -27.15 8.03 -10.20
N LEU A 112 -28.03 7.45 -11.01
CA LEU A 112 -27.75 6.28 -11.87
C LEU A 112 -26.76 6.53 -13.03
N ASN A 113 -26.75 7.73 -13.63
CA ASN A 113 -25.78 8.14 -14.66
C ASN A 113 -24.48 8.72 -14.04
N ALA A 114 -24.57 9.23 -12.82
CA ALA A 114 -23.40 9.65 -12.04
C ALA A 114 -22.56 8.44 -11.59
N ASN A 115 -23.09 7.22 -11.67
CA ASN A 115 -22.47 6.03 -11.09
C ASN A 115 -21.08 5.70 -11.66
N GLN A 116 -20.86 5.77 -12.98
CA GLN A 116 -19.53 5.45 -13.55
C GLN A 116 -18.50 6.57 -13.30
N ALA A 117 -18.89 7.82 -13.50
CA ALA A 117 -18.03 8.98 -13.23
C ALA A 117 -17.69 9.08 -11.74
N ASN A 118 -18.67 8.89 -10.85
CA ASN A 118 -18.48 8.86 -9.40
C ASN A 118 -17.64 7.66 -8.98
N ARG A 119 -17.79 6.48 -9.58
CA ARG A 119 -16.89 5.34 -9.32
C ARG A 119 -15.44 5.65 -9.70
N LYS A 120 -15.20 6.25 -10.86
CA LYS A 120 -13.85 6.68 -11.28
C LYS A 120 -13.29 7.73 -10.31
N LEU A 121 -14.12 8.68 -9.90
CA LEU A 121 -13.74 9.72 -8.94
C LEU A 121 -13.44 9.16 -7.55
N MET A 122 -14.25 8.23 -7.04
CA MET A 122 -14.01 7.52 -5.79
C MET A 122 -12.73 6.67 -5.85
N PHE A 123 -12.44 6.03 -6.99
CA PHE A 123 -11.17 5.33 -7.17
C PHE A 123 -9.97 6.29 -7.17
N ARG A 124 -10.12 7.48 -7.77
CA ARG A 124 -9.11 8.55 -7.71
C ARG A 124 -8.88 9.03 -6.28
N PHE A 125 -9.95 9.23 -5.50
CA PHE A 125 -9.83 9.56 -4.08
C PHE A 125 -9.19 8.43 -3.27
N ALA A 126 -9.53 7.17 -3.54
CA ALA A 126 -8.86 6.02 -2.92
C ALA A 126 -7.34 6.05 -3.17
N SER A 127 -6.92 6.29 -4.42
CA SER A 127 -5.52 6.42 -4.79
C SER A 127 -4.84 7.60 -4.09
N LEU A 128 -5.47 8.77 -4.09
CA LEU A 128 -4.98 9.98 -3.41
C LEU A 128 -4.78 9.75 -1.90
N PHE A 129 -5.81 9.24 -1.23
CA PHE A 129 -5.77 9.01 0.21
C PHE A 129 -4.77 7.93 0.60
N THR A 130 -4.53 6.93 -0.26
CA THR A 130 -3.48 5.93 -0.03
C THR A 130 -2.10 6.59 -0.04
N ARG A 131 -1.83 7.51 -0.98
CA ARG A 131 -0.55 8.25 -1.05
C ARG A 131 -0.35 9.20 0.13
N LEU A 132 -1.45 9.76 0.61
CA LEU A 132 -1.50 10.49 1.86
C LEU A 132 -1.49 9.57 3.08
N LYS A 133 -1.44 8.24 2.93
CA LYS A 133 -1.51 7.24 4.02
C LYS A 133 -2.75 7.33 4.91
N MET A 134 -3.83 7.94 4.42
CA MET A 134 -5.16 7.88 5.01
C MET A 134 -5.86 6.59 4.57
N TYR A 135 -5.26 5.45 4.88
CA TYR A 135 -5.71 4.14 4.39
C TYR A 135 -7.16 3.80 4.75
N PRO A 136 -7.68 4.12 5.96
CA PRO A 136 -9.09 3.88 6.26
C PRO A 136 -10.04 4.62 5.30
N LEU A 137 -9.75 5.89 5.01
CA LEU A 137 -10.55 6.69 4.08
C LEU A 137 -10.37 6.22 2.63
N ALA A 138 -9.14 5.85 2.24
CA ALA A 138 -8.88 5.29 0.92
C ALA A 138 -9.72 4.03 0.64
N MET A 139 -9.75 3.12 1.60
CA MET A 139 -10.51 1.88 1.47
C MET A 139 -12.02 2.12 1.57
N LYS A 140 -12.51 3.14 2.30
CA LYS A 140 -13.92 3.57 2.22
C LYS A 140 -14.28 4.05 0.81
N CYS A 141 -13.46 4.91 0.20
CA CYS A 141 -13.66 5.35 -1.19
C CYS A 141 -13.64 4.15 -2.14
N PHE A 142 -12.69 3.22 -1.99
CA PHE A 142 -12.66 1.99 -2.78
C PHE A 142 -13.92 1.15 -2.59
N PHE A 143 -14.44 1.00 -1.36
CA PHE A 143 -15.68 0.28 -1.09
C PHE A 143 -16.85 0.80 -1.93
N LYS A 144 -17.00 2.13 -2.02
CA LYS A 144 -18.03 2.77 -2.85
C LYS A 144 -17.87 2.45 -4.35
N THR A 145 -16.65 2.15 -4.81
CA THR A 145 -16.41 1.72 -6.19
C THR A 145 -16.86 0.30 -6.50
N ILE A 146 -17.00 -0.58 -5.50
CA ILE A 146 -17.34 -2.00 -5.67
C ILE A 146 -18.73 -2.37 -5.14
N LYS A 147 -19.37 -1.51 -4.33
CA LYS A 147 -20.68 -1.74 -3.70
C LYS A 147 -21.74 -2.25 -4.69
N LYS A 148 -21.90 -1.59 -5.83
CA LYS A 148 -22.91 -1.99 -6.83
C LYS A 148 -22.65 -3.37 -7.45
N ASP A 149 -21.39 -3.70 -7.73
CA ASP A 149 -21.04 -4.99 -8.33
C ASP A 149 -21.26 -6.11 -7.30
N ARG A 150 -21.01 -5.82 -6.02
CA ARG A 150 -21.33 -6.70 -4.89
C ARG A 150 -22.84 -6.87 -4.68
N ASP A 151 -23.62 -5.79 -4.66
CA ASP A 151 -25.08 -5.85 -4.47
C ASP A 151 -25.76 -6.66 -5.58
N LYS A 152 -25.24 -6.58 -6.82
CA LYS A 152 -25.69 -7.42 -7.93
C LYS A 152 -25.34 -8.89 -7.73
N ALA A 153 -24.12 -9.20 -7.28
CA ALA A 153 -23.69 -10.57 -7.01
C ALA A 153 -24.51 -11.22 -5.88
N ILE A 154 -24.80 -10.46 -4.81
CA ILE A 154 -25.64 -10.92 -3.69
C ILE A 154 -27.05 -11.23 -4.17
N LYS A 155 -27.69 -10.32 -4.92
CA LYS A 155 -29.04 -10.55 -5.49
C LYS A 155 -29.11 -11.81 -6.36
N GLN A 156 -28.04 -12.12 -7.12
CA GLN A 156 -27.96 -13.33 -7.94
C GLN A 156 -27.77 -14.62 -7.12
N GLN A 157 -27.20 -14.53 -5.91
CA GLN A 157 -27.07 -15.67 -4.99
C GLN A 157 -28.32 -15.90 -4.15
N THR A 158 -29.07 -14.87 -3.76
CA THR A 158 -30.30 -15.04 -2.97
C THR A 158 -31.40 -15.79 -3.73
N ASP A 159 -31.37 -15.78 -5.06
CA ASP A 159 -32.30 -16.54 -5.91
C ASP A 159 -31.98 -18.05 -5.97
N ASN A 160 -30.82 -18.49 -5.44
CA ASN A 160 -30.40 -19.88 -5.40
C ASN A 160 -30.05 -20.29 -3.95
N ASN A 161 -31.02 -20.87 -3.23
CA ASN A 161 -30.90 -21.36 -1.85
C ASN A 161 -29.52 -21.96 -1.50
N SER A 162 -28.69 -21.20 -0.79
CA SER A 162 -27.46 -21.69 -0.14
C SER A 162 -27.17 -20.83 1.09
N LEU A 163 -27.60 -21.32 2.25
CA LEU A 163 -27.20 -20.84 3.56
C LEU A 163 -25.73 -21.22 3.80
N ASP A 164 -24.80 -20.33 3.47
CA ASP A 164 -23.47 -20.39 4.08
C ASP A 164 -23.04 -18.96 4.50
N ASN A 165 -23.13 -18.71 5.79
CA ASN A 165 -22.91 -17.41 6.41
C ASN A 165 -21.42 -17.07 6.39
N ASN A 166 -20.94 -16.42 5.33
CA ASN A 166 -19.65 -15.75 5.36
C ASN A 166 -19.82 -14.35 5.97
N PRO A 167 -19.13 -14.00 7.07
CA PRO A 167 -19.29 -12.69 7.72
C PRO A 167 -18.73 -11.51 6.91
N VAL A 168 -18.33 -11.72 5.65
CA VAL A 168 -18.08 -10.62 4.70
C VAL A 168 -19.40 -10.00 4.24
N ASP A 169 -20.53 -10.69 4.41
CA ASP A 169 -21.78 -10.41 3.71
C ASP A 169 -22.62 -9.26 4.31
N ASN A 170 -22.31 -8.79 5.53
CA ASN A 170 -23.07 -7.76 6.24
C ASN A 170 -22.35 -6.39 6.33
N ILE A 171 -21.61 -5.99 5.29
CA ILE A 171 -21.07 -4.61 5.19
C ILE A 171 -22.14 -3.75 4.50
N ASP A 172 -23.20 -3.40 5.23
CA ASP A 172 -24.35 -2.68 4.65
C ASP A 172 -23.97 -1.25 4.25
N ASP A 173 -23.11 -0.59 5.02
CA ASP A 173 -22.53 0.69 4.61
C ASP A 173 -21.25 1.08 5.38
N LEU A 174 -20.32 1.71 4.67
CA LEU A 174 -19.14 2.37 5.25
C LEU A 174 -19.20 3.86 4.90
N PRO A 175 -19.98 4.66 5.64
CA PRO A 175 -20.20 6.06 5.30
C PRO A 175 -18.93 6.89 5.51
N ILE A 176 -18.75 7.90 4.65
CA ILE A 176 -17.75 8.96 4.87
C ILE A 176 -18.42 10.06 5.70
N ASN A 177 -17.91 10.33 6.90
CA ASN A 177 -18.56 11.25 7.84
C ASN A 177 -17.58 12.11 8.63
N TYR A 178 -18.09 12.91 9.59
CA TYR A 178 -17.29 13.85 10.36
C TYR A 178 -16.18 13.19 11.21
N LYS A 179 -16.29 11.88 11.53
CA LYS A 179 -15.22 11.15 12.24
C LYS A 179 -14.01 10.87 11.35
N ASP A 180 -14.13 11.06 10.04
CA ASP A 180 -13.01 10.97 9.11
C ASP A 180 -12.18 12.28 9.07
N ASP A 181 -12.73 13.40 9.56
CA ASP A 181 -12.06 14.71 9.57
C ASP A 181 -10.80 14.72 10.47
N SER A 182 -10.72 13.81 11.46
CA SER A 182 -9.54 13.67 12.31
C SER A 182 -8.33 13.11 11.56
N LEU A 183 -8.51 12.28 10.53
CA LEU A 183 -7.39 11.71 9.74
C LEU A 183 -6.59 12.81 9.07
N ILE A 184 -7.30 13.81 8.56
CA ILE A 184 -6.74 14.94 7.87
C ILE A 184 -5.77 15.70 8.77
N THR A 185 -6.14 15.90 10.02
CA THR A 185 -5.33 16.67 10.96
C THR A 185 -4.09 15.89 11.40
N VAL A 186 -4.25 14.60 11.72
CA VAL A 186 -3.17 13.71 12.17
C VAL A 186 -2.13 13.50 11.06
N GLN A 187 -2.56 13.37 9.80
CA GLN A 187 -1.65 13.06 8.71
C GLN A 187 -0.70 14.20 8.33
N THR A 188 -1.07 15.47 8.58
CA THR A 188 -0.17 16.62 8.37
C THR A 188 1.17 16.48 9.11
N GLN A 189 1.18 15.72 10.19
CA GLN A 189 2.37 15.50 11.01
C GLN A 189 3.20 14.29 10.54
N LEU A 190 2.58 13.32 9.85
CA LEU A 190 3.13 11.98 9.59
C LEU A 190 3.70 11.74 8.17
N VAL A 191 3.55 12.68 7.23
CA VAL A 191 4.13 12.53 5.86
C VAL A 191 5.66 12.68 5.84
N LYS A 192 6.31 12.83 7.00
CA LYS A 192 7.77 12.73 7.09
C LYS A 192 8.19 11.28 6.92
N ASN A 193 9.21 11.04 6.10
CA ASN A 193 9.84 9.73 5.98
C ASN A 193 10.51 9.36 7.30
N GLU A 194 9.79 8.66 8.17
CA GLU A 194 10.31 8.19 9.44
C GLU A 194 10.89 6.79 9.30
N LYS A 195 12.03 6.57 9.96
CA LYS A 195 12.61 5.24 10.10
C LYS A 195 11.66 4.38 10.93
N SER A 196 11.32 3.19 10.42
CA SER A 196 10.46 2.23 11.11
C SER A 196 10.98 1.90 12.50
N LYS A 197 10.13 2.07 13.51
CA LYS A 197 10.47 1.88 14.93
C LYS A 197 10.15 0.45 15.34
N MET A 198 10.92 -0.11 16.27
CA MET A 198 10.63 -1.45 16.79
C MET A 198 9.23 -1.51 17.41
N THR A 199 8.51 -2.59 17.15
CA THR A 199 7.22 -2.89 17.77
C THR A 199 7.17 -4.36 18.19
N THR A 200 6.08 -4.77 18.83
CA THR A 200 5.84 -6.15 19.25
C THR A 200 4.50 -6.64 18.74
N TYR A 201 4.33 -7.96 18.67
CA TYR A 201 3.04 -8.57 18.37
C TYR A 201 1.95 -8.07 19.34
N GLN A 202 2.25 -7.95 20.65
CA GLN A 202 1.30 -7.48 21.65
C GLN A 202 0.83 -6.04 21.39
N ARG A 203 1.72 -5.16 20.93
CA ARG A 203 1.35 -3.79 20.56
C ARG A 203 0.50 -3.77 19.28
N ILE A 204 0.87 -4.57 18.27
CA ILE A 204 0.11 -4.68 17.02
C ILE A 204 -1.29 -5.24 17.30
N ALA A 205 -1.40 -6.40 17.94
CA ALA A 205 -2.68 -7.01 18.29
C ALA A 205 -3.51 -6.12 19.24
N GLY A 206 -2.85 -5.51 20.23
CA GLY A 206 -3.48 -4.58 21.17
C GLY A 206 -4.11 -3.36 20.50
N THR A 207 -3.59 -2.92 19.35
CA THR A 207 -4.19 -1.83 18.55
C THR A 207 -5.62 -2.15 18.12
N PHE A 208 -5.94 -3.43 17.93
CA PHE A 208 -7.25 -3.89 17.47
C PHE A 208 -8.22 -4.27 18.61
N ASN A 209 -7.74 -4.28 19.85
CA ASN A 209 -8.50 -4.56 21.07
C ASN A 209 -9.07 -3.26 21.68
N ASP A 210 -9.75 -2.46 20.87
CA ASP A 210 -10.36 -1.19 21.27
C ASP A 210 -11.74 -1.34 21.94
N ASN A 211 -12.18 -2.58 22.22
CA ASN A 211 -13.48 -2.95 22.79
C ASN A 211 -14.70 -2.48 21.97
N LYS A 212 -14.50 -2.19 20.68
CA LYS A 212 -15.58 -1.79 19.78
C LYS A 212 -15.95 -2.92 18.83
N PRO A 213 -17.26 -3.13 18.54
CA PRO A 213 -17.69 -4.11 17.55
C PRO A 213 -17.23 -3.68 16.16
N ALA A 214 -16.62 -4.62 15.43
CA ALA A 214 -16.19 -4.38 14.05
C ALA A 214 -17.35 -4.59 13.09
N ILE A 215 -17.36 -3.81 12.00
CA ILE A 215 -18.27 -3.97 10.87
C ILE A 215 -17.54 -4.37 9.58
N ALA A 216 -16.23 -4.10 9.49
CA ALA A 216 -15.43 -4.47 8.33
C ALA A 216 -13.94 -4.54 8.67
N TYR A 217 -13.20 -5.29 7.86
CA TYR A 217 -11.74 -5.39 7.93
C TYR A 217 -11.13 -5.22 6.55
N ALA A 218 -9.94 -4.63 6.48
CA ALA A 218 -9.18 -4.51 5.24
C ALA A 218 -7.70 -4.79 5.46
N MET A 219 -7.04 -5.21 4.38
CA MET A 219 -5.60 -5.41 4.33
C MET A 219 -5.03 -4.75 3.08
N LEU A 220 -3.90 -4.07 3.24
CA LEU A 220 -3.09 -3.53 2.17
C LEU A 220 -1.69 -4.14 2.23
N PHE A 221 -1.18 -4.53 1.08
CA PHE A 221 0.17 -5.01 0.82
C PHE A 221 0.97 -3.87 0.18
N HIS A 222 2.08 -3.50 0.79
CA HIS A 222 2.93 -2.38 0.36
C HIS A 222 4.28 -2.88 -0.10
N VAL A 223 4.79 -2.32 -1.19
CA VAL A 223 6.15 -2.55 -1.68
C VAL A 223 6.89 -1.22 -1.79
N LYS A 224 8.11 -1.18 -1.29
CA LYS A 224 9.12 -0.17 -1.60
C LYS A 224 10.24 -0.86 -2.38
N GLN A 225 10.36 -0.56 -3.66
CA GLN A 225 11.47 -1.06 -4.47
C GLN A 225 12.78 -0.37 -4.08
N PRO A 226 13.94 -1.04 -4.25
CA PRO A 226 15.25 -0.41 -4.13
C PRO A 226 15.43 0.80 -5.05
N VAL A 227 14.91 0.67 -6.28
CA VAL A 227 14.80 1.73 -7.26
C VAL A 227 13.36 1.70 -7.77
N PRO A 228 12.54 2.73 -7.48
CA PRO A 228 11.14 2.77 -7.90
C PRO A 228 11.00 2.53 -9.40
N GLY A 229 10.00 1.73 -9.78
CA GLY A 229 9.72 1.37 -11.16
C GLY A 229 10.75 0.45 -11.83
N LYS A 230 11.73 -0.11 -11.12
CA LYS A 230 12.74 -1.01 -11.73
C LYS A 230 12.84 -2.38 -11.07
N ARG A 231 13.11 -3.42 -11.88
CA ARG A 231 13.41 -4.80 -11.45
C ARG A 231 14.80 -4.95 -10.84
N LYS A 232 15.17 -4.08 -9.89
CA LYS A 232 16.48 -4.10 -9.23
C LYS A 232 16.32 -4.69 -7.83
N ILE A 233 17.08 -5.75 -7.51
CA ILE A 233 16.98 -6.45 -6.21
C ILE A 233 17.60 -5.63 -5.07
N PHE A 234 18.64 -4.85 -5.36
CA PHE A 234 19.24 -3.92 -4.42
C PHE A 234 19.88 -2.74 -5.16
N SER A 235 20.05 -1.62 -4.49
CA SER A 235 20.84 -0.48 -4.95
C SER A 235 21.73 0.00 -3.82
N PHE A 236 23.03 -0.26 -3.91
CA PHE A 236 23.96 -0.13 -2.79
C PHE A 236 23.45 -0.93 -1.58
N SER A 237 23.21 -0.27 -0.44
CA SER A 237 22.68 -0.88 0.78
C SER A 237 21.15 -0.96 0.84
N ASN A 238 20.43 -0.37 -0.14
CA ASN A 238 18.98 -0.40 -0.17
C ASN A 238 18.48 -1.68 -0.85
N THR A 239 17.83 -2.56 -0.09
CA THR A 239 17.21 -3.80 -0.59
C THR A 239 15.70 -3.65 -0.82
N GLY A 240 15.17 -2.44 -0.63
CA GLY A 240 13.73 -2.20 -0.59
C GLY A 240 13.09 -2.79 0.66
N HIS A 241 11.77 -2.75 0.70
CA HIS A 241 10.99 -3.30 1.81
C HIS A 241 9.60 -3.75 1.35
N THR A 242 9.02 -4.72 2.04
CA THR A 242 7.63 -5.13 1.86
C THR A 242 6.98 -5.21 3.24
N PHE A 243 5.79 -4.63 3.37
CA PHE A 243 5.05 -4.59 4.62
C PHE A 243 3.55 -4.61 4.37
N ILE A 244 2.77 -4.69 5.45
CA ILE A 244 1.31 -4.72 5.37
C ILE A 244 0.69 -3.63 6.22
N THR A 245 -0.52 -3.24 5.87
CA THR A 245 -1.41 -2.44 6.72
C THR A 245 -2.69 -3.22 6.98
N LEU A 246 -3.09 -3.30 8.24
CA LEU A 246 -4.35 -3.87 8.68
C LEU A 246 -5.28 -2.77 9.20
N ILE A 247 -6.56 -2.84 8.82
CA ILE A 247 -7.58 -1.88 9.20
C ILE A 247 -8.79 -2.63 9.77
N LYS A 248 -9.31 -2.15 10.90
CA LYS A 248 -10.59 -2.55 11.48
C LYS A 248 -11.50 -1.33 11.50
N TYR A 249 -12.69 -1.45 10.91
CA TYR A 249 -13.76 -0.45 10.97
C TYR A 249 -14.75 -0.85 12.04
N ASN A 250 -15.10 0.09 12.92
CA ASN A 250 -16.01 -0.12 14.02
C ASN A 250 -17.43 0.34 13.67
N ALA A 251 -18.43 -0.24 14.33
CA ALA A 251 -19.84 0.12 14.14
C ALA A 251 -20.13 1.60 14.47
N ASP A 252 -19.34 2.21 15.35
CA ASP A 252 -19.43 3.63 15.67
C ASP A 252 -18.77 4.54 14.62
N SER A 253 -18.45 4.03 13.42
CA SER A 253 -17.73 4.72 12.35
C SER A 253 -16.28 5.14 12.67
N THR A 254 -15.74 4.78 13.84
CA THR A 254 -14.30 4.89 14.08
C THR A 254 -13.56 3.72 13.43
N TYR A 255 -12.24 3.80 13.40
CA TYR A 255 -11.40 2.73 12.87
C TYR A 255 -10.07 2.73 13.60
N VAL A 256 -9.39 1.60 13.51
CA VAL A 256 -8.01 1.45 13.93
C VAL A 256 -7.20 0.91 12.76
N THR A 257 -5.97 1.39 12.61
CA THR A 257 -5.07 1.02 11.52
C THR A 257 -3.69 0.74 12.09
N CYS A 258 -3.01 -0.29 11.59
CA CYS A 258 -1.64 -0.60 11.97
C CYS A 258 -0.87 -1.05 10.73
N SER A 259 0.20 -0.32 10.41
CA SER A 259 1.15 -0.66 9.35
C SER A 259 2.41 -1.24 9.97
N PHE A 260 2.84 -2.42 9.54
CA PHE A 260 4.00 -3.08 10.13
C PHE A 260 4.62 -4.11 9.19
N GLY A 261 5.90 -4.40 9.44
CA GLY A 261 6.70 -5.29 8.63
C GLY A 261 7.66 -6.16 9.43
N PHE A 262 8.24 -7.13 8.74
CA PHE A 262 9.18 -8.10 9.30
C PHE A 262 10.61 -7.74 8.91
N TYR A 263 11.51 -7.67 9.89
CA TYR A 263 12.85 -7.15 9.70
C TYR A 263 13.92 -8.06 10.33
N PRO A 264 15.15 -8.03 9.81
CA PRO A 264 16.28 -8.56 10.53
C PRO A 264 16.64 -7.64 11.71
N LYS A 265 17.10 -8.22 12.81
CA LYS A 265 17.87 -7.52 13.84
C LYS A 265 19.32 -7.40 13.36
N LYS A 266 19.79 -6.18 13.21
CA LYS A 266 21.14 -5.87 12.73
C LYS A 266 22.11 -5.80 13.91
N ASP A 267 22.25 -6.94 14.60
CA ASP A 267 23.12 -7.04 15.76
C ASP A 267 24.60 -7.22 15.34
N GLN A 268 24.83 -7.54 14.05
CA GLN A 268 26.15 -7.69 13.44
C GLN A 268 26.20 -7.04 12.03
N PRO A 269 27.36 -6.59 11.53
CA PRO A 269 27.47 -5.89 10.25
C PRO A 269 27.01 -6.69 9.03
N LEU A 270 27.17 -8.02 9.06
CA LEU A 270 26.83 -8.92 7.94
C LEU A 270 25.47 -9.62 8.13
N ALA A 271 24.74 -9.35 9.21
CA ALA A 271 23.46 -9.98 9.48
C ALA A 271 22.46 -9.74 8.33
N ALA A 272 21.80 -10.81 7.87
CA ALA A 272 20.86 -10.79 6.75
C ALA A 272 21.47 -10.29 5.41
N THR A 273 22.73 -10.62 5.16
CA THR A 273 23.42 -10.38 3.86
C THR A 273 23.64 -11.71 3.14
N PRO A 274 24.01 -11.73 1.85
CA PRO A 274 24.22 -13.00 1.16
C PRO A 274 25.32 -13.89 1.75
N VAL A 275 26.29 -13.32 2.46
CA VAL A 275 27.36 -14.07 3.15
C VAL A 275 26.93 -14.59 4.53
N ALA A 276 25.98 -13.92 5.18
CA ALA A 276 25.38 -14.35 6.45
C ALA A 276 23.86 -14.09 6.38
N PRO A 277 23.10 -14.99 5.71
CA PRO A 277 21.72 -14.72 5.31
C PRO A 277 20.72 -14.78 6.47
N SER A 278 21.10 -15.36 7.60
CA SER A 278 20.30 -15.48 8.81
C SER A 278 20.59 -14.36 9.82
N SER A 279 19.56 -14.01 10.59
CA SER A 279 19.68 -13.15 11.77
C SER A 279 18.44 -13.30 12.66
N PRO A 280 18.52 -13.02 13.97
CA PRO A 280 17.33 -12.81 14.78
C PRO A 280 16.40 -11.78 14.11
N SER A 281 15.10 -11.90 14.32
CA SER A 281 14.12 -11.03 13.68
C SER A 281 13.49 -10.03 14.65
N GLN A 282 12.78 -9.06 14.07
CA GLN A 282 11.96 -8.10 14.79
C GLN A 282 10.81 -7.62 13.92
N LEU A 283 9.72 -7.20 14.55
CA LEU A 283 8.65 -6.44 13.91
C LEU A 283 8.92 -4.94 14.05
N LYS A 284 8.55 -4.17 13.04
CA LYS A 284 8.61 -2.70 13.11
C LYS A 284 7.31 -2.05 12.64
N ASP A 285 7.02 -0.90 13.21
CA ASP A 285 5.95 0.00 12.81
C ASP A 285 6.36 0.75 11.54
N ASP A 286 5.58 0.53 10.48
CA ASP A 286 5.78 1.06 9.13
C ASP A 286 4.79 2.17 8.77
N SER A 287 4.05 2.73 9.74
CA SER A 287 3.12 3.85 9.51
C SER A 287 3.78 5.04 8.81
N GLY A 288 5.02 5.34 9.18
CA GLY A 288 5.87 6.39 8.60
C GLY A 288 6.62 5.97 7.31
N HIS A 289 6.62 4.69 6.93
CA HIS A 289 7.49 4.20 5.86
C HIS A 289 6.94 4.50 4.45
N LEU A 290 7.82 4.83 3.50
CA LEU A 290 7.46 5.09 2.11
C LEU A 290 7.20 3.78 1.37
N TRP A 291 6.40 3.87 0.31
CA TRP A 291 6.05 2.76 -0.59
C TRP A 291 5.92 3.29 -2.02
N ASP A 292 6.12 2.41 -2.99
CA ASP A 292 6.04 2.66 -4.43
C ASP A 292 4.79 1.99 -5.02
N GLU A 293 4.45 0.77 -4.58
CA GLU A 293 3.27 0.02 -5.04
C GLU A 293 2.40 -0.48 -3.88
N VAL A 294 1.07 -0.47 -4.07
CA VAL A 294 0.09 -1.00 -3.12
C VAL A 294 -0.96 -1.85 -3.83
N VAL A 295 -1.31 -2.97 -3.22
CA VAL A 295 -2.53 -3.75 -3.52
C VAL A 295 -3.27 -4.03 -2.22
N GLY A 296 -4.59 -3.93 -2.20
CA GLY A 296 -5.38 -4.20 -0.99
C GLY A 296 -6.81 -4.63 -1.29
N LYS A 297 -7.51 -5.08 -0.25
CA LYS A 297 -8.93 -5.44 -0.32
C LYS A 297 -9.57 -5.48 1.07
N PHE A 298 -10.90 -5.57 1.08
CA PHE A 298 -11.65 -5.97 2.26
C PHE A 298 -11.50 -7.48 2.48
N ILE A 299 -11.43 -7.89 3.75
CA ILE A 299 -11.25 -9.28 4.18
C ILE A 299 -12.23 -9.63 5.30
N SER A 300 -12.48 -10.93 5.50
CA SER A 300 -13.28 -11.40 6.64
C SER A 300 -12.52 -11.27 7.96
N GLN A 301 -13.26 -11.24 9.07
CA GLN A 301 -12.69 -11.33 10.41
C GLN A 301 -11.76 -12.55 10.57
N ARG A 302 -12.18 -13.72 10.07
CA ARG A 302 -11.37 -14.94 10.12
C ARG A 302 -10.02 -14.78 9.42
N LYS A 303 -9.98 -14.12 8.26
CA LYS A 303 -8.72 -13.84 7.54
C LYS A 303 -7.86 -12.85 8.31
N PHE A 304 -8.48 -11.80 8.86
CA PHE A 304 -7.81 -10.81 9.68
C PHE A 304 -7.12 -11.46 10.90
N GLU A 305 -7.82 -12.31 11.64
CA GLU A 305 -7.29 -13.06 12.79
C GLU A 305 -6.19 -14.05 12.40
N ARG A 306 -6.30 -14.70 11.24
CA ARG A 306 -5.22 -15.54 10.69
C ARG A 306 -3.96 -14.73 10.38
N ILE A 307 -4.08 -13.50 9.88
CA ILE A 307 -2.94 -12.63 9.63
C ILE A 307 -2.30 -12.15 10.95
N LEU A 308 -3.09 -11.87 11.99
CA LEU A 308 -2.55 -11.59 13.33
C LEU A 308 -1.81 -12.81 13.90
N SER A 309 -2.35 -14.01 13.70
CA SER A 309 -1.69 -15.26 14.12
C SER A 309 -0.38 -15.50 13.36
N LEU A 310 -0.35 -15.21 12.05
CA LEU A 310 0.87 -15.22 11.25
C LEU A 310 1.91 -14.22 11.79
N THR A 311 1.46 -13.01 12.15
CA THR A 311 2.31 -11.97 12.72
C THR A 311 2.96 -12.42 14.03
N LYS A 312 2.20 -13.08 14.91
CA LYS A 312 2.75 -13.69 16.14
C LYS A 312 3.86 -14.69 15.82
N LYS A 313 3.59 -15.63 14.90
CA LYS A 313 4.55 -16.66 14.48
C LYS A 313 5.84 -16.04 13.93
N TYR A 314 5.72 -15.01 13.08
CA TYR A 314 6.89 -14.33 12.53
C TYR A 314 7.68 -13.55 13.58
N GLY A 315 7.03 -13.02 14.62
CA GLY A 315 7.72 -12.35 15.73
C GLY A 315 8.77 -13.22 16.42
N ASP A 316 8.63 -14.55 16.36
CA ASP A 316 9.54 -15.53 16.96
C ASP A 316 10.40 -16.28 15.92
N LEU A 317 10.21 -16.01 14.62
CA LEU A 317 10.89 -16.72 13.53
C LEU A 317 12.23 -16.07 13.19
N GLU A 318 13.26 -16.86 12.89
CA GLU A 318 14.53 -16.32 12.37
C GLU A 318 14.32 -15.64 11.01
N TYR A 319 14.90 -14.44 10.84
CA TYR A 319 14.93 -13.79 9.55
C TYR A 319 15.97 -14.47 8.66
N HIS A 320 15.58 -14.88 7.46
CA HIS A 320 16.49 -15.46 6.48
C HIS A 320 16.28 -14.82 5.11
N LEU A 321 17.33 -14.22 4.55
CA LEU A 321 17.30 -13.44 3.31
C LEU A 321 16.60 -14.16 2.13
N SER A 322 16.76 -15.49 2.01
CA SER A 322 16.18 -16.31 0.94
C SER A 322 14.86 -17.05 1.24
N LYS A 323 14.40 -17.11 2.50
CA LYS A 323 13.32 -18.03 2.90
C LYS A 323 12.23 -17.40 3.76
N ASN A 324 12.63 -16.54 4.69
CA ASN A 324 11.74 -15.89 5.66
C ASN A 324 12.20 -14.44 5.77
N ASN A 325 11.88 -13.64 4.77
CA ASN A 325 12.21 -12.21 4.74
C ASN A 325 10.95 -11.32 4.78
N CYS A 326 11.11 -10.01 4.65
CA CYS A 326 10.00 -9.06 4.67
C CYS A 326 8.96 -9.32 3.59
N THR A 327 9.40 -9.74 2.40
CA THR A 327 8.55 -10.09 1.27
C THR A 327 7.85 -11.43 1.50
N ASP A 328 8.51 -12.45 2.02
CA ASP A 328 7.87 -13.75 2.34
C ASP A 328 6.74 -13.59 3.37
N PHE A 329 7.01 -12.84 4.45
CA PHE A 329 6.01 -12.50 5.45
C PHE A 329 4.78 -11.85 4.82
N SER A 330 5.01 -10.81 4.02
CA SER A 330 3.93 -10.02 3.44
C SER A 330 3.16 -10.80 2.38
N LEU A 331 3.82 -11.67 1.60
CA LEU A 331 3.18 -12.53 0.61
C LEU A 331 2.29 -13.60 1.27
N GLN A 332 2.74 -14.16 2.40
CA GLN A 332 1.89 -15.07 3.20
C GLN A 332 0.68 -14.34 3.77
N ALA A 333 0.85 -13.10 4.26
CA ALA A 333 -0.26 -12.28 4.72
C ALA A 333 -1.25 -11.96 3.58
N ALA A 334 -0.74 -11.61 2.39
CA ALA A 334 -1.53 -11.38 1.19
C ALA A 334 -2.32 -12.65 0.78
N SER A 335 -1.67 -13.81 0.79
CA SER A 335 -2.33 -15.10 0.50
C SER A 335 -3.45 -15.39 1.50
N LEU A 336 -3.23 -15.17 2.81
CA LEU A 336 -4.29 -15.28 3.82
C LEU A 336 -5.44 -14.30 3.61
N ALA A 337 -5.16 -13.10 3.08
CA ALA A 337 -6.17 -12.12 2.68
C ALA A 337 -6.95 -12.55 1.40
N GLY A 338 -6.46 -13.55 0.66
CA GLY A 338 -7.02 -13.97 -0.62
C GLY A 338 -6.47 -13.15 -1.81
N ILE A 339 -5.28 -12.59 -1.67
CA ILE A 339 -4.54 -11.90 -2.73
C ILE A 339 -3.39 -12.82 -3.17
N SER A 340 -3.42 -13.30 -4.40
CA SER A 340 -2.28 -13.99 -5.01
C SER A 340 -1.38 -12.98 -5.70
N ILE A 341 -0.07 -13.04 -5.46
CA ILE A 341 0.93 -12.25 -6.17
C ILE A 341 2.01 -13.22 -6.66
N THR A 342 2.26 -13.22 -7.97
CA THR A 342 3.15 -14.17 -8.64
C THR A 342 4.39 -13.46 -9.20
N GLU A 343 5.39 -14.22 -9.65
CA GLU A 343 6.62 -13.67 -10.24
C GLU A 343 7.40 -12.71 -9.29
N THR A 344 7.49 -13.05 -8.01
CA THR A 344 8.06 -12.21 -6.93
C THR A 344 9.52 -12.54 -6.56
N SER A 345 10.05 -13.64 -7.06
CA SER A 345 11.39 -14.16 -6.74
C SER A 345 12.49 -13.69 -7.70
N GLY A 346 13.67 -13.41 -7.16
CA GLY A 346 14.88 -13.03 -7.91
C GLY A 346 16.13 -13.72 -7.38
N LYS A 347 17.26 -13.54 -8.10
CA LYS A 347 18.58 -14.11 -7.74
C LYS A 347 19.57 -13.00 -7.42
N TRP A 348 20.39 -13.19 -6.40
CA TRP A 348 21.52 -12.33 -6.02
C TRP A 348 22.76 -13.21 -5.78
N PRO A 349 23.98 -12.64 -5.66
CA PRO A 349 25.16 -13.44 -5.38
C PRO A 349 24.92 -14.33 -4.16
N LEU A 350 25.20 -15.64 -4.25
CA LEU A 350 25.06 -16.61 -3.15
C LEU A 350 23.62 -16.87 -2.66
N GLY A 351 22.57 -16.43 -3.38
CA GLY A 351 21.20 -16.74 -2.97
C GLY A 351 20.10 -16.33 -3.95
N SER A 352 18.88 -16.65 -3.56
CA SER A 352 17.66 -16.27 -4.29
C SER A 352 16.46 -16.27 -3.37
N GLY A 353 15.36 -15.63 -3.79
CA GLY A 353 14.11 -15.63 -3.05
C GLY A 353 13.22 -14.44 -3.40
N ASN A 354 12.08 -14.36 -2.72
CA ASN A 354 11.15 -13.24 -2.86
C ASN A 354 11.82 -11.95 -2.41
N ASN A 355 11.65 -10.87 -3.18
CA ASN A 355 12.26 -9.59 -2.82
C ASN A 355 11.42 -8.40 -3.29
N PRO A 356 11.58 -7.22 -2.67
CA PRO A 356 10.78 -6.04 -2.97
C PRO A 356 10.94 -5.56 -4.42
N GLY A 357 12.15 -5.61 -4.97
CA GLY A 357 12.44 -5.17 -6.34
C GLY A 357 11.66 -5.95 -7.39
N VAL A 358 11.70 -7.28 -7.33
CA VAL A 358 10.96 -8.14 -8.27
C VAL A 358 9.46 -8.11 -7.98
N THR A 359 9.05 -8.09 -6.71
CA THR A 359 7.63 -8.01 -6.31
C THR A 359 6.96 -6.72 -6.78
N GLY A 360 7.61 -5.55 -6.65
CA GLY A 360 7.03 -4.30 -7.14
C GLY A 360 6.84 -4.32 -8.67
N GLN A 361 7.73 -4.97 -9.41
CA GLN A 361 7.56 -5.15 -10.86
C GLN A 361 6.43 -6.11 -11.20
N ALA A 362 6.24 -7.16 -10.42
CA ALA A 362 5.09 -8.04 -10.55
C ALA A 362 3.78 -7.24 -10.37
N LEU A 363 3.72 -6.35 -9.37
CA LEU A 363 2.56 -5.48 -9.16
C LEU A 363 2.33 -4.52 -10.33
N ILE A 364 3.37 -3.83 -10.80
CA ILE A 364 3.30 -2.96 -11.99
C ILE A 364 2.83 -3.73 -13.22
N GLY A 365 3.30 -4.97 -13.38
CA GLY A 365 2.91 -5.88 -14.47
C GLY A 365 1.54 -6.53 -14.32
N GLY A 366 0.78 -6.21 -13.27
CA GLY A 366 -0.55 -6.79 -13.02
C GLY A 366 -0.53 -8.27 -12.64
N LYS A 367 0.57 -8.77 -12.07
CA LYS A 367 0.77 -10.18 -11.70
C LYS A 367 0.15 -10.54 -10.35
N PHE A 368 -1.06 -10.06 -10.13
CA PHE A 368 -1.83 -10.29 -8.91
C PHE A 368 -3.29 -10.59 -9.22
N SER A 369 -3.96 -11.35 -8.36
CA SER A 369 -5.36 -11.74 -8.55
C SER A 369 -6.09 -11.98 -7.22
N ASN A 370 -7.42 -11.87 -7.26
CA ASN A 370 -8.28 -12.26 -6.15
C ASN A 370 -8.49 -13.78 -6.20
N THR A 371 -8.32 -14.45 -5.08
CA THR A 371 -8.45 -15.92 -4.96
C THR A 371 -9.71 -16.36 -4.23
N ASP A 372 -10.58 -15.41 -3.86
CA ASP A 372 -11.85 -15.73 -3.21
C ASP A 372 -12.89 -16.21 -4.22
N GLU A 373 -13.79 -17.08 -3.76
CA GLU A 373 -14.84 -17.75 -4.55
C GLU A 373 -15.82 -16.77 -5.22
N ASN A 374 -15.92 -15.53 -4.74
CA ASN A 374 -16.67 -14.43 -5.36
C ASN A 374 -15.70 -13.32 -5.86
N PRO A 375 -15.10 -13.48 -7.06
CA PRO A 375 -13.97 -12.69 -7.54
C PRO A 375 -14.34 -11.34 -8.16
N GLY A 376 -15.59 -10.85 -8.02
CA GLY A 376 -15.98 -9.50 -8.46
C GLY A 376 -14.89 -8.50 -8.07
N ASN A 377 -14.53 -7.56 -8.97
CA ASN A 377 -13.30 -6.75 -8.91
C ASN A 377 -13.07 -6.06 -7.56
N ASN A 378 -12.52 -6.80 -6.59
CA ASN A 378 -12.43 -6.44 -5.18
C ASN A 378 -10.99 -6.13 -4.75
N LEU A 379 -10.08 -5.97 -5.72
CA LEU A 379 -8.71 -5.54 -5.46
C LEU A 379 -8.57 -4.06 -5.77
N PHE A 380 -8.14 -3.32 -4.76
CA PHE A 380 -7.62 -1.99 -4.90
C PHE A 380 -6.14 -2.08 -5.26
N SER A 381 -5.67 -1.32 -6.24
CA SER A 381 -4.25 -1.18 -6.53
C SER A 381 -3.91 0.24 -6.95
N THR A 382 -2.77 0.75 -6.50
CA THR A 382 -2.29 2.08 -6.89
C THR A 382 -0.77 2.17 -6.82
N LEU A 383 -0.21 3.09 -7.60
CA LEU A 383 1.22 3.39 -7.64
C LEU A 383 1.49 4.75 -7.01
N ASN A 384 2.65 4.90 -6.37
CA ASN A 384 3.15 6.14 -5.78
C ASN A 384 4.46 6.55 -6.45
N LEU A 385 4.34 6.94 -7.72
CA LEU A 385 5.48 7.33 -8.55
C LEU A 385 5.96 8.77 -8.28
N SER A 386 5.33 9.52 -7.36
CA SER A 386 5.79 10.88 -6.98
C SER A 386 7.09 10.89 -6.16
N VAL A 387 7.64 9.71 -5.81
CA VAL A 387 9.03 9.58 -5.29
C VAL A 387 10.05 9.46 -6.43
N LEU A 388 9.63 9.51 -7.70
CA LEU A 388 10.51 9.69 -8.86
C LEU A 388 10.92 11.16 -8.99
N HIS A 389 11.76 11.64 -8.09
CA HIS A 389 12.47 12.93 -8.23
C HIS A 389 13.94 12.71 -8.58
#